data_AF-A0A0S7ZUV2-F1
#
_entry.id   AF-A0A0S7ZUV2-F1
#
_cell.length_a   1.000
_cell.length_b   1.000
_cell.length_c   1.000
_cell.angle_alpha   90.00
_cell.angle_beta   90.00
_cell.angle_gamma   90.00
#
_symmetry.space_group_name_H-M   'P 1'
#
loop_
_entity.id
_entity.type
_entity.pdbx_description
1 polymer ?
#
loop_
_entity_poly.entity_id
_entity_poly.type
_entity_poly.pdbx_seq_one_letter_code
_entity_poly.pdbx_strand_id
1 'polypeptide(L)'
;MSLTDPDFQPGYLKLHQAGELQRRGQELWQRMETCSLCPRQCGARRLEGEEGFCGGSERLVIAAYQPHFGEEASLVGDGGSGTVFFSNCNLRCVFCINWEISQGDAGNRTSLEAFATMMLRLQEMGCHNINIVTP
;
A
#
# COMPACT_ATOMS: atom_id res chain seq x y z
N MET A 1 -24.83 15.08 -12.47
CA MET A 1 -25.63 14.90 -11.24
C MET A 1 -24.75 14.12 -10.28
N SER A 2 -24.19 14.77 -9.26
CA SER A 2 -23.28 14.09 -8.33
C SER A 2 -24.10 13.11 -7.50
N LEU A 3 -23.79 11.81 -7.60
CA LEU A 3 -24.45 10.72 -6.87
C LEU A 3 -23.92 10.57 -5.43
N THR A 4 -23.11 11.51 -4.96
CA THR A 4 -22.50 11.48 -3.64
C THR A 4 -23.46 12.09 -2.62
N ASP A 5 -23.90 11.26 -1.68
CA ASP A 5 -24.56 11.71 -0.44
C ASP A 5 -23.70 12.81 0.21
N PRO A 6 -24.21 14.04 0.38
CA PRO A 6 -23.43 15.15 0.94
C PRO A 6 -23.02 14.92 2.40
N ASP A 7 -23.71 14.01 3.11
CA ASP A 7 -23.41 13.66 4.49
C ASP A 7 -22.48 12.43 4.60
N PHE A 8 -22.07 11.86 3.46
CA PHE A 8 -21.16 10.72 3.46
C PHE A 8 -19.78 11.11 3.98
N GLN A 9 -19.39 10.48 5.09
CA GLN A 9 -18.04 10.57 5.63
C GLN A 9 -17.34 9.21 5.53
N PRO A 10 -16.19 9.12 4.83
CA PRO A 10 -15.38 7.91 4.79
C PRO A 10 -14.98 7.44 6.20
N GLY A 11 -15.01 6.12 6.43
CA GLY A 11 -14.68 5.54 7.73
C GLY A 11 -13.27 5.88 8.23
N TYR A 12 -12.30 6.02 7.31
CA TYR A 12 -10.93 6.39 7.67
C TYR A 12 -10.82 7.79 8.30
N LEU A 13 -11.68 8.75 7.92
CA LEU A 13 -11.69 10.08 8.52
C LEU A 13 -12.18 10.03 9.97
N LYS A 14 -13.22 9.25 10.25
CA LYS A 14 -13.72 9.05 11.62
C LYS A 14 -12.64 8.42 12.50
N LEU A 15 -11.97 7.39 12.00
CA LEU A 15 -10.87 6.71 12.72
C LEU A 15 -9.65 7.61 12.90
N HIS A 16 -9.35 8.49 11.94
CA HIS A 16 -8.30 9.49 12.10
C HIS A 16 -8.67 10.50 13.20
N GLN A 17 -9.86 11.10 13.14
CA GLN A 17 -10.31 12.13 14.08
C GLN A 17 -10.37 11.59 15.52
N ALA A 18 -10.75 10.33 15.67
CA ALA A 18 -10.76 9.65 16.97
C ALA A 18 -9.37 9.21 17.46
N GLY A 19 -8.30 9.40 16.68
CA GLY A 19 -6.93 8.98 17.03
C GLY A 19 -6.65 7.48 16.84
N GLU A 20 -7.65 6.68 16.44
CA GLU A 20 -7.53 5.23 16.32
C GLU A 20 -6.58 4.80 15.20
N LEU A 21 -6.55 5.51 14.06
CA LEU A 21 -5.56 5.23 13.01
C LEU A 21 -4.12 5.45 13.50
N GLN A 22 -3.89 6.53 14.27
CA GLN A 22 -2.57 6.81 14.82
C GLN A 22 -2.16 5.71 15.80
N ARG A 23 -3.06 5.29 16.69
CA ARG A 23 -2.82 4.20 17.65
C ARG A 23 -2.46 2.89 16.94
N ARG A 24 -3.23 2.50 15.92
CA ARG A 24 -2.94 1.29 15.11
C ARG A 24 -1.62 1.41 14.36
N GLY A 25 -1.33 2.58 13.80
CA GLY A 25 -0.05 2.86 13.13
C GLY A 25 1.14 2.68 14.07
N GLN A 26 1.06 3.22 15.29
CA GLN A 26 2.09 3.05 16.32
C GLN A 26 2.27 1.58 16.72
N GLU A 27 1.17 0.84 16.90
CA GLU A 27 1.20 -0.59 17.22
C GLU A 27 1.90 -1.40 16.11
N LEU A 28 1.59 -1.12 14.83
CA LEU A 28 2.25 -1.75 13.69
C LEU A 28 3.74 -1.35 13.59
N TRP A 29 4.07 -0.10 13.92
CA TRP A 29 5.45 0.39 13.94
C TRP A 29 6.30 -0.33 15.00
N GLN A 30 5.76 -0.53 16.20
CA GLN A 30 6.43 -1.29 17.27
C GLN A 30 6.67 -2.75 16.87
N ARG A 31 5.73 -3.36 16.14
CA ARG A 31 5.91 -4.73 15.63
C ARG A 31 7.06 -4.85 14.63
N MET A 32 7.63 -3.76 14.13
CA MET A 32 8.81 -3.77 13.26
C MET A 32 10.15 -3.87 14.03
N GLU A 33 10.16 -3.67 15.35
CA GLU A 33 11.34 -3.92 16.20
C GLU A 33 11.72 -5.40 16.23
N THR A 34 10.72 -6.29 16.18
CA THR A 34 10.90 -7.73 15.99
C THR A 34 9.75 -8.22 15.12
N CYS A 35 9.98 -8.27 13.81
CA CYS A 35 8.92 -8.38 12.81
C CYS A 35 8.02 -9.62 12.98
N SER A 36 6.75 -9.35 13.32
CA SER A 36 5.65 -10.33 13.39
C SER A 36 4.47 -9.99 12.47
N LEU A 37 4.67 -9.09 11.49
CA LEU A 37 3.63 -8.56 10.59
C LEU A 37 3.06 -9.56 9.58
N CYS A 38 3.63 -10.76 9.45
CA CYS A 38 3.08 -11.80 8.58
C CYS A 38 3.20 -13.20 9.21
N PRO A 39 2.50 -14.21 8.67
CA PRO A 39 2.53 -15.57 9.21
C PRO A 39 3.92 -16.21 9.29
N ARG A 40 4.93 -15.66 8.62
CA ARG A 40 6.32 -16.15 8.71
C ARG A 40 7.02 -15.80 10.01
N GLN A 41 6.57 -14.76 10.71
CA GLN A 41 7.14 -14.31 11.98
C GLN A 41 8.68 -14.25 11.97
N CYS A 42 9.26 -13.61 10.94
CA CYS A 42 10.69 -13.71 10.66
C CYS A 42 11.59 -13.06 11.72
N GLY A 43 11.05 -12.25 12.63
CA GLY A 43 11.82 -11.63 13.72
C GLY A 43 12.81 -10.55 13.29
N ALA A 44 12.91 -10.23 12.00
CA ALA A 44 13.80 -9.19 11.47
C ALA A 44 13.57 -7.85 12.18
N ARG A 45 14.67 -7.20 12.59
CA ARG A 45 14.66 -5.87 13.23
C ARG A 45 14.62 -4.80 12.15
N ARG A 46 13.45 -4.59 11.56
CA ARG A 46 13.27 -3.70 10.40
C ARG A 46 13.70 -2.27 10.71
N LEU A 47 13.44 -1.77 11.92
CA LEU A 47 13.84 -0.41 12.33
C LEU A 47 15.38 -0.22 12.40
N GLU A 48 16.15 -1.31 12.41
CA GLU A 48 17.61 -1.30 12.30
C GLU A 48 18.09 -1.52 10.86
N GLY A 49 17.18 -1.63 9.89
CA GLY A 49 17.46 -1.88 8.48
C GLY A 49 17.53 -3.36 8.08
N GLU A 50 17.17 -4.29 8.97
CA GLU A 50 17.15 -5.72 8.63
C GLU A 50 15.97 -6.07 7.71
N GLU A 51 16.24 -6.93 6.72
CA GLU A 51 15.24 -7.47 5.83
C GLU A 51 14.87 -8.90 6.24
N GLY A 52 13.57 -9.20 6.25
CA GLY A 52 13.09 -10.56 6.42
C GLY A 52 13.09 -11.36 5.11
N PHE A 53 12.55 -12.58 5.14
CA PHE A 53 12.32 -13.39 3.93
C PHE A 53 11.59 -12.63 2.80
N CYS A 54 10.73 -11.68 3.18
CA CYS A 54 9.99 -10.88 2.21
C CYS A 54 10.84 -9.87 1.44
N GLY A 55 12.05 -9.52 1.89
CA GLY A 55 12.88 -8.45 1.31
C GLY A 55 12.49 -7.03 1.77
N GLY A 56 11.46 -6.91 2.60
CA GLY A 56 10.99 -5.62 3.12
C GLY A 56 11.74 -5.18 4.38
N SER A 57 12.15 -3.91 4.42
CA SER A 57 12.77 -3.20 5.55
C SER A 57 11.81 -2.14 6.13
N GLU A 58 12.32 -1.17 6.89
CA GLU A 58 11.58 0.02 7.33
C GLU A 58 11.26 0.99 6.18
N ARG A 59 11.88 0.78 5.01
CA ARG A 59 11.80 1.69 3.88
C ARG A 59 10.60 1.37 3.01
N LEU A 60 9.83 2.42 2.70
CA LEU A 60 8.78 2.35 1.70
C LEU A 60 9.40 2.30 0.30
N VAL A 61 9.09 1.25 -0.46
CA VAL A 61 9.54 1.08 -1.84
C VAL A 61 8.31 0.92 -2.73
N ILE A 62 8.18 1.83 -3.70
CA ILE A 62 7.08 1.86 -4.65
C ILE A 62 7.62 1.49 -6.03
N ALA A 63 7.02 0.47 -6.65
CA ALA A 63 7.36 0.04 -7.99
C ALA A 63 6.69 0.91 -9.06
N ALA A 64 5.39 1.19 -8.90
CA ALA A 64 4.63 1.99 -9.84
C ALA A 64 3.35 2.56 -9.19
N TYR A 65 2.82 3.64 -9.76
CA TYR A 65 1.46 4.11 -9.49
C TYR A 65 0.80 4.59 -10.79
N GLN A 66 -0.44 4.17 -11.04
CA GLN A 66 -1.16 4.48 -12.28
C GLN A 66 -2.65 4.12 -12.17
N PRO A 67 -3.52 4.71 -13.02
CA PRO A 67 -4.84 4.15 -13.28
C PRO A 67 -4.69 2.73 -13.84
N HIS A 68 -5.30 1.77 -13.16
CA HIS A 68 -5.29 0.37 -13.54
C HIS A 68 -6.70 -0.09 -13.94
N PHE A 69 -6.80 -0.71 -15.11
CA PHE A 69 -8.06 -1.17 -15.70
C PHE A 69 -8.16 -2.71 -15.73
N GLY A 70 -7.24 -3.40 -15.06
CA GLY A 70 -7.21 -4.87 -14.99
C GLY A 70 -8.08 -5.47 -13.89
N GLU A 71 -8.60 -4.66 -12.96
CA GLU A 71 -9.54 -5.12 -11.91
C GLU A 71 -10.97 -5.29 -12.47
N GLU A 72 -11.88 -5.81 -11.65
CA GLU A 72 -13.29 -5.97 -12.03
C GLU A 72 -13.94 -4.64 -12.40
N ALA A 73 -14.91 -4.68 -13.33
CA ALA A 73 -15.61 -3.51 -13.86
C ALA A 73 -16.19 -2.58 -12.76
N SER A 74 -16.65 -3.17 -11.65
CA SER A 74 -17.19 -2.43 -10.49
C SER A 74 -16.15 -1.62 -9.71
N LEU A 75 -14.86 -1.96 -9.83
CA LEU A 75 -13.77 -1.27 -9.15
C LEU A 75 -13.11 -0.21 -10.05
N VAL A 76 -13.01 -0.48 -11.35
CA VAL A 76 -12.30 0.38 -12.29
C VAL A 76 -13.15 1.53 -12.83
N GLY A 77 -14.47 1.32 -13.02
CA GLY A 77 -15.33 2.29 -13.69
C GLY A 77 -14.70 2.85 -14.98
N ASP A 78 -14.93 4.14 -15.25
CA ASP A 78 -14.34 4.82 -16.41
C ASP A 78 -12.96 5.45 -16.13
N GLY A 79 -12.58 5.57 -14.86
CA GLY A 79 -11.39 6.32 -14.40
C GLY A 79 -10.22 5.44 -13.98
N GLY A 80 -10.42 4.13 -13.96
CA GLY A 80 -9.48 3.15 -13.44
C GLY A 80 -9.48 3.07 -11.91
N SER A 81 -8.93 1.96 -11.42
CA SER A 81 -8.50 1.81 -10.03
C SER A 81 -7.17 2.54 -9.86
N GLY A 82 -7.07 3.48 -8.93
CA GLY A 82 -5.84 4.23 -8.68
C GLY A 82 -4.83 3.35 -7.95
N THR A 83 -4.10 2.52 -8.70
CA THR A 83 -3.30 1.45 -8.11
C THR A 83 -1.89 1.92 -7.81
N VAL A 84 -1.43 1.65 -6.59
CA VAL A 84 -0.04 1.80 -6.17
C VAL A 84 0.54 0.41 -5.89
N PHE A 85 1.53 0.03 -6.69
CA PHE A 85 2.27 -1.21 -6.54
C PHE A 85 3.48 -0.97 -5.64
N PHE A 86 3.51 -1.68 -4.52
CA PHE A 86 4.66 -1.75 -3.64
C PHE A 86 5.67 -2.77 -4.17
N SER A 87 6.88 -2.74 -3.66
CA SER A 87 7.86 -3.80 -3.88
C SER A 87 7.89 -4.77 -2.71
N ASN A 88 8.42 -5.98 -2.96
CA ASN A 88 8.58 -7.07 -1.99
C ASN A 88 7.30 -7.85 -1.64
N CYS A 89 7.45 -9.16 -1.40
CA CYS A 89 6.36 -10.06 -1.04
C CYS A 89 6.78 -11.09 0.02
N ASN A 90 5.92 -11.40 0.98
CA ASN A 90 6.14 -12.49 1.94
C ASN A 90 5.83 -13.89 1.36
N LEU A 91 5.26 -13.96 0.16
CA LEU A 91 5.12 -15.16 -0.67
C LEU A 91 6.23 -15.21 -1.72
N ARG A 92 6.34 -16.34 -2.42
CA ARG A 92 7.28 -16.57 -3.54
C ARG A 92 6.62 -17.51 -4.55
N CYS A 93 5.49 -17.07 -5.11
CA CYS A 93 4.72 -17.89 -6.03
C CYS A 93 5.55 -18.23 -7.28
N VAL A 94 5.60 -19.50 -7.67
CA VAL A 94 6.34 -19.96 -8.87
C VAL A 94 5.75 -19.41 -10.18
N PHE A 95 4.48 -18.99 -10.14
CA PHE A 95 3.72 -18.38 -11.24
C PHE A 95 3.39 -16.90 -10.97
N CYS A 96 4.22 -16.20 -10.18
CA CYS A 96 3.94 -14.81 -9.82
C CYS A 96 3.93 -13.90 -11.06
N ILE A 97 2.78 -13.27 -11.34
CA ILE A 97 2.62 -12.30 -12.43
C ILE A 97 3.44 -11.04 -12.13
N ASN A 98 3.57 -10.69 -10.84
CA ASN A 98 4.33 -9.54 -10.36
C ASN A 98 5.76 -9.92 -9.94
N TRP A 99 6.37 -10.94 -10.55
CA TRP A 99 7.67 -11.46 -10.13
C TRP A 99 8.75 -10.36 -10.05
N GLU A 100 8.80 -9.48 -11.04
CA GLU A 100 9.80 -8.39 -11.12
C GLU A 100 9.78 -7.48 -9.88
N ILE A 101 8.58 -7.14 -9.39
CA ILE A 101 8.41 -6.21 -8.26
C ILE A 101 8.30 -6.93 -6.90
N SER A 102 7.91 -8.21 -6.87
CA SER A 102 7.82 -9.01 -5.65
C SER A 102 9.15 -9.68 -5.27
N GLN A 103 9.97 -10.06 -6.27
CA GLN A 103 11.16 -10.88 -6.09
C GLN A 103 12.41 -10.31 -6.79
N GLY A 104 12.23 -9.46 -7.80
CA GLY A 104 13.29 -8.91 -8.64
C GLY A 104 13.90 -7.58 -8.18
N ASP A 105 13.62 -7.15 -6.95
CA ASP A 105 14.16 -5.90 -6.34
C ASP A 105 13.93 -4.64 -7.22
N ALA A 106 12.75 -4.55 -7.84
CA ALA A 106 12.36 -3.38 -8.62
C ALA A 106 11.66 -2.33 -7.74
N GLY A 107 11.78 -1.05 -8.09
CA GLY A 107 11.07 0.07 -7.46
C GLY A 107 11.98 1.12 -6.85
N ASN A 108 11.39 2.16 -6.27
CA ASN A 108 12.11 3.32 -5.75
C ASN A 108 11.77 3.58 -4.29
N ARG A 109 12.81 3.89 -3.50
CA ARG A 109 12.64 4.39 -2.13
C ARG A 109 11.85 5.69 -2.17
N THR A 110 10.76 5.72 -1.42
CA THR A 110 9.75 6.77 -1.49
C THR A 110 9.45 7.29 -0.09
N SER A 111 9.35 8.61 0.07
CA SER A 111 8.94 9.21 1.35
C SER A 111 7.42 9.11 1.55
N LEU A 112 6.94 9.28 2.79
CA LEU A 112 5.51 9.27 3.07
C LEU A 112 4.77 10.42 2.36
N GLU A 113 5.41 11.59 2.26
CA GLU A 113 4.87 12.76 1.56
C GLU A 113 4.77 12.53 0.06
N ALA A 114 5.79 11.90 -0.54
CA ALA A 114 5.77 11.53 -1.94
C ALA A 114 4.66 10.50 -2.21
N PHE A 115 4.51 9.50 -1.35
CA PHE A 115 3.44 8.50 -1.45
C PHE A 115 2.04 9.14 -1.32
N ALA A 116 1.84 10.03 -0.36
CA ALA A 116 0.58 10.77 -0.23
C ALA A 116 0.29 11.61 -1.49
N THR A 117 1.32 12.24 -2.05
CA THR A 117 1.21 13.00 -3.31
C THR A 117 0.81 12.10 -4.48
N MET A 118 1.34 10.87 -4.56
CA MET A 118 0.93 9.89 -5.57
C MET A 118 -0.57 9.57 -5.48
N MET A 119 -1.09 9.36 -4.27
CA MET A 119 -2.53 9.11 -4.07
C MET A 119 -3.39 10.29 -4.52
N LEU A 120 -2.99 11.52 -4.15
CA LEU A 120 -3.71 12.72 -4.55
C LEU A 120 -3.70 12.91 -6.07
N ARG A 121 -2.58 12.61 -6.73
CA ARG A 121 -2.50 12.64 -8.20
C ARG A 121 -3.44 11.61 -8.84
N LEU A 122 -3.52 10.39 -8.32
CA LEU A 122 -4.46 9.38 -8.83
C LEU A 122 -5.91 9.85 -8.69
N GLN A 123 -6.24 10.51 -7.58
CA GLN A 123 -7.54 11.13 -7.40
C GLN A 123 -7.79 12.26 -8.41
N GLU A 124 -6.82 13.15 -8.63
CA GLU A 124 -6.91 14.22 -9.64
C GLU A 124 -7.07 13.69 -11.07
N MET A 125 -6.49 12.52 -11.36
CA MET A 125 -6.64 11.81 -12.63
C MET A 125 -8.03 11.18 -12.81
N GLY A 126 -8.88 11.21 -11.78
CA GLY A 126 -10.25 10.68 -11.82
C GLY A 126 -10.36 9.19 -11.49
N CYS A 127 -9.35 8.58 -10.88
CA CYS A 127 -9.46 7.20 -10.42
C CYS A 127 -10.55 7.05 -9.35
N HIS A 128 -11.31 5.95 -9.43
CA HIS A 128 -12.48 5.73 -8.56
C HIS A 128 -12.12 5.31 -7.13
N ASN A 129 -10.91 4.80 -6.94
CA ASN A 129 -10.40 4.35 -5.65
C ASN A 129 -8.87 4.48 -5.60
N ILE A 130 -8.31 4.29 -4.41
CA ILE A 130 -6.88 4.04 -4.22
C ILE A 130 -6.70 2.58 -3.83
N ASN A 131 -6.00 1.83 -4.66
CA ASN A 131 -5.74 0.39 -4.49
C ASN A 131 -4.26 0.19 -4.12
N ILE A 132 -4.01 -0.30 -2.91
CA ILE A 132 -2.67 -0.55 -2.38
C ILE A 132 -2.34 -2.02 -2.59
N VAL A 133 -1.41 -2.31 -3.50
CA VAL A 133 -1.06 -3.67 -3.89
C VAL A 133 0.33 -4.03 -3.39
N THR A 134 0.40 -4.95 -2.44
CA THR A 134 1.63 -5.70 -2.14
C THR A 134 1.68 -6.90 -3.09
N PRO A 135 2.64 -6.96 -4.03
CA PRO A 135 2.68 -7.96 -5.11
C PRO A 135 3.01 -9.36 -4.61
#